data_AF-A0A2M6ZSD6-F1
#
_entry.id   AF-A0A2M6ZSD6-F1
#
_cell.length_a   1.000
_cell.length_b   1.000
_cell.length_c   1.000
_cell.angle_alpha   90.00
_cell.angle_beta   90.00
_cell.angle_gamma   90.00
#
_symmetry.space_group_name_H-M   'P 1'
#
loop_
_entity.id
_entity.type
_entity.pdbx_description
1 polymer ?
#
loop_
_entity_poly.entity_id
_entity_poly.type
_entity_poly.pdbx_seq_one_letter_code
_entity_poly.pdbx_strand_id
1 'polypeptide(L)'
;KCEKCSEEVKRVPDVLDTWFDSGSMIYAQMHYPFENKEKFESNFPAEFIAEGIDQTRAWFYYLHVIGGAINNSHAFKNVVVNGIVLAED
;
A
#
# COMPACT_ATOMS: atom_id res chain seq x y z
N LYS A 1 -20.16 6.22 -21.03
CA LYS A 1 -21.10 7.35 -20.76
C LYS A 1 -21.21 7.52 -19.26
N CYS A 2 -21.30 8.75 -18.75
CA CYS A 2 -21.49 9.02 -17.32
C CYS A 2 -22.86 8.52 -16.85
N GLU A 3 -22.92 7.79 -15.74
CA GLU A 3 -24.20 7.26 -15.22
C GLU A 3 -25.15 8.36 -14.71
N LYS A 4 -24.62 9.53 -14.32
CA LYS A 4 -25.42 10.65 -13.77
C LYS A 4 -25.97 11.58 -14.85
N CYS A 5 -25.18 11.90 -15.88
CA CYS A 5 -25.54 12.88 -16.91
C CYS A 5 -25.59 12.32 -18.34
N SER A 6 -25.30 11.02 -18.53
CA SER A 6 -25.28 10.33 -19.85
C SER A 6 -24.28 10.86 -20.89
N GLU A 7 -23.47 11.86 -20.56
CA GLU A 7 -22.44 12.38 -21.45
C GLU A 7 -21.31 11.37 -21.71
N GLU A 8 -20.62 11.54 -22.83
CA GLU A 8 -19.45 10.74 -23.16
C GLU A 8 -18.29 11.08 -22.20
N VAL A 9 -17.67 10.06 -21.62
CA VAL A 9 -16.57 10.23 -20.66
C VAL A 9 -15.30 9.62 -21.24
N LYS A 10 -14.16 10.23 -20.90
CA LYS A 10 -12.84 9.73 -21.27
C LYS A 10 -12.00 9.58 -20.01
N ARG A 11 -11.16 8.54 -19.96
CA ARG A 11 -10.19 8.35 -18.88
C ARG A 11 -9.19 9.51 -18.90
N VAL A 12 -8.86 10.05 -17.73
CA VAL A 12 -7.74 10.99 -17.60
C VAL A 12 -6.42 10.31 -18.02
N PRO A 13 -5.46 11.04 -18.60
CA PRO A 13 -4.21 10.45 -19.04
C PRO A 13 -3.26 10.08 -17.89
N ASP A 14 -3.47 10.68 -16.72
CA ASP A 14 -2.58 10.56 -15.58
C ASP A 14 -2.49 9.12 -15.04
N VAL A 15 -1.33 8.84 -14.44
CA VAL A 15 -1.02 7.59 -13.73
C VAL A 15 -0.80 7.90 -12.26
N LEU A 16 -0.94 6.87 -11.41
CA LEU A 16 -0.66 7.01 -10.00
C LEU A 16 0.86 6.96 -9.74
N ASP A 17 1.24 7.57 -8.62
CA ASP A 17 2.58 7.46 -8.05
C ASP A 17 2.89 5.99 -7.70
N THR A 18 4.10 5.52 -8.02
CA THR A 18 4.53 4.14 -7.75
C THR A 18 4.49 3.79 -6.27
N TRP A 19 4.64 4.77 -5.37
CA TRP A 19 4.48 4.50 -3.94
C TRP A 19 3.05 4.13 -3.56
N PHE A 20 2.04 4.62 -4.30
CA PHE A 20 0.65 4.19 -4.13
C PHE A 20 0.49 2.70 -4.46
N ASP A 21 1.11 2.23 -5.53
CA ASP A 21 1.10 0.81 -5.90
C ASP A 21 1.79 -0.04 -4.82
N SER A 22 2.98 0.39 -4.37
CA SER A 22 3.74 -0.34 -3.34
C SER A 22 3.04 -0.37 -1.97
N GLY A 23 2.34 0.71 -1.59
CA GLY A 23 1.56 0.76 -0.35
C GLY A 23 0.26 -0.04 -0.43
N SER A 24 -0.26 -0.23 -1.65
CA SER A 24 -1.44 -1.07 -1.92
C SER A 24 -1.13 -2.57 -1.84
N MET A 25 0.15 -2.96 -1.77
CA MET A 25 0.62 -4.35 -1.76
C MET A 25 -0.13 -5.24 -0.75
N ILE A 26 -0.46 -4.71 0.43
CA ILE A 26 -1.15 -5.46 1.50
C ILE A 26 -2.46 -6.10 1.01
N TYR A 27 -3.18 -5.40 0.12
CA TYR A 27 -4.42 -5.86 -0.51
C TYR A 27 -4.16 -6.51 -1.86
N ALA A 28 -3.36 -5.84 -2.70
CA ALA A 28 -3.14 -6.19 -4.09
C ALA A 28 -2.49 -7.58 -4.26
N GLN A 29 -1.59 -7.98 -3.35
CA GLN A 29 -0.93 -9.29 -3.40
C GLN A 29 -1.92 -10.47 -3.32
N MET A 30 -3.09 -10.25 -2.71
CA MET A 30 -4.14 -11.26 -2.53
C MET A 30 -5.23 -11.15 -3.59
N HIS A 31 -5.13 -10.21 -4.53
CA HIS A 31 -6.22 -9.85 -5.44
C HIS A 31 -7.51 -9.46 -4.68
N TYR A 32 -7.36 -8.90 -3.47
CA TYR A 32 -8.47 -8.44 -2.65
C TYR A 32 -9.15 -7.23 -3.30
N PRO A 33 -10.49 -7.09 -3.27
CA PRO A 33 -11.46 -7.95 -2.59
C PRO A 33 -12.05 -9.07 -3.49
N PHE A 34 -11.52 -9.26 -4.70
CA PHE A 34 -12.08 -10.19 -5.68
C PHE A 34 -11.83 -11.65 -5.30
N GLU A 35 -10.65 -11.93 -4.73
CA GLU A 35 -10.22 -13.28 -4.33
C GLU A 35 -9.51 -13.27 -2.97
N ASN A 36 -9.28 -14.47 -2.40
CA ASN A 36 -8.47 -14.72 -1.21
C ASN A 36 -8.86 -13.91 0.05
N LYS A 37 -10.13 -13.53 0.17
CA LYS A 37 -10.65 -12.70 1.27
C LYS A 37 -10.28 -13.24 2.65
N GLU A 38 -10.56 -14.51 2.93
CA GLU A 38 -10.25 -15.13 4.22
C GLU A 38 -8.75 -15.15 4.51
N LYS A 39 -7.92 -15.35 3.47
CA LYS A 39 -6.47 -15.30 3.59
C LYS A 39 -5.98 -13.88 3.89
N PHE A 40 -6.54 -12.86 3.24
CA PHE A 40 -6.24 -11.47 3.57
C PHE A 40 -6.65 -11.13 5.02
N GLU A 41 -7.90 -11.41 5.39
CA GLU A 41 -8.45 -11.06 6.71
C GLU A 41 -7.74 -11.78 7.86
N SER A 42 -7.21 -12.98 7.64
CA SER A 42 -6.40 -13.71 8.63
C SER A 42 -4.93 -13.26 8.71
N ASN A 43 -4.42 -12.52 7.72
CA ASN A 43 -3.03 -12.07 7.66
C ASN A 43 -2.86 -10.55 7.82
N PHE A 44 -3.96 -9.78 7.86
CA PHE A 44 -3.95 -8.33 8.07
C PHE A 44 -4.40 -7.97 9.50
N PRO A 45 -3.69 -7.07 10.21
CA PRO A 45 -2.43 -6.43 9.84
C PRO A 45 -1.24 -7.39 9.93
N ALA A 46 -0.18 -7.11 9.16
CA ALA A 46 1.00 -7.96 9.13
C ALA A 46 1.71 -7.98 10.50
N GLU A 47 2.27 -9.12 10.90
CA GLU A 47 2.97 -9.22 12.19
C GLU A 47 4.31 -8.46 12.20
N PHE A 48 5.04 -8.46 11.08
CA PHE A 48 6.40 -7.95 11.00
C PHE A 48 6.78 -7.50 9.58
N ILE A 49 7.54 -6.40 9.50
CA ILE A 49 8.30 -5.99 8.30
C ILE A 49 9.68 -5.46 8.70
N ALA A 50 10.64 -5.44 7.76
CA ALA A 50 11.94 -4.82 7.96
C ALA A 50 12.50 -4.23 6.67
N GLU A 51 12.84 -2.95 6.69
CA GLU A 51 13.46 -2.24 5.57
C GLU A 51 14.35 -1.09 6.09
N GLY A 52 15.06 -0.42 5.18
CA GLY A 52 15.92 0.72 5.49
C GLY A 52 15.20 1.97 6.03
N ILE A 53 15.96 2.83 6.73
CA ILE A 53 15.47 4.09 7.31
C ILE A 53 14.83 5.06 6.30
N ASP A 54 15.26 5.00 5.05
CA ASP A 54 14.69 5.75 3.93
C ASP A 54 13.20 5.45 3.71
N GLN A 55 12.73 4.23 4.06
CA GLN A 55 11.32 3.84 3.90
C GLN A 55 10.36 4.59 4.84
N THR A 56 10.87 5.27 5.87
CA THR A 56 10.04 6.14 6.75
C THR A 56 9.38 7.30 6.01
N ARG A 57 9.90 7.68 4.84
CA ARG A 57 9.35 8.74 3.97
C ARG A 57 8.69 8.21 2.71
N ALA A 58 8.67 6.90 2.54
CA ALA A 58 8.15 6.22 1.36
C ALA A 58 7.25 5.06 1.80
N TRP A 59 7.67 3.81 1.61
CA TRP A 59 6.80 2.65 1.73
C TRP A 59 6.06 2.55 3.08
N PHE A 60 6.72 2.79 4.21
CA PHE A 60 6.06 2.72 5.53
C PHE A 60 4.91 3.72 5.66
N TYR A 61 5.09 4.93 5.11
CA TYR A 61 4.08 5.98 5.10
C TYR A 61 2.87 5.56 4.26
N TYR A 62 3.09 5.12 3.02
CA TYR A 62 2.00 4.73 2.13
C TYR A 62 1.23 3.51 2.64
N LEU A 63 1.92 2.50 3.18
CA LEU A 63 1.27 1.34 3.83
C LEU A 63 0.32 1.80 4.94
N HIS A 64 0.76 2.69 5.84
CA HIS A 64 -0.05 3.18 6.95
C HIS A 64 -1.21 4.07 6.49
N VAL A 65 -0.99 4.96 5.51
CA VAL A 65 -2.04 5.82 4.97
C VAL A 65 -3.15 4.98 4.34
N ILE A 66 -2.79 4.00 3.51
CA ILE A 66 -3.78 3.15 2.81
C ILE A 66 -4.47 2.21 3.81
N GLY A 67 -3.73 1.56 4.69
CA GLY A 67 -4.31 0.71 5.74
C GLY A 67 -5.27 1.46 6.67
N GLY A 68 -4.92 2.69 7.03
CA GLY A 68 -5.77 3.58 7.81
C GLY A 68 -7.01 4.03 7.05
N ALA A 69 -6.86 4.40 5.77
CA ALA A 69 -7.98 4.89 4.95
C ALA A 69 -9.01 3.80 4.62
N ILE A 70 -8.58 2.57 4.36
CA ILE A 70 -9.48 1.49 3.92
C ILE A 70 -10.00 0.66 5.11
N ASN A 71 -9.12 0.29 6.06
CA ASN A 71 -9.47 -0.63 7.15
C ASN A 71 -9.45 0.02 8.54
N ASN A 72 -9.18 1.33 8.65
CA ASN A 72 -9.01 2.01 9.94
C ASN A 72 -8.02 1.28 10.87
N SER A 73 -6.94 0.76 10.30
CA SER A 73 -5.94 -0.04 11.01
C SER A 73 -4.52 0.38 10.60
N HIS A 74 -3.57 0.13 11.50
CA HIS A 74 -2.15 0.08 11.17
C HIS A 74 -1.89 -1.04 10.15
N ALA A 75 -0.85 -0.89 9.33
CA ALA A 75 -0.49 -1.85 8.28
C ALA A 75 0.28 -3.06 8.82
N PHE A 76 1.10 -2.85 9.85
CA PHE A 76 1.97 -3.86 10.45
C PHE A 76 2.15 -3.60 11.95
N LYS A 77 2.27 -4.66 12.75
CA LYS A 77 2.40 -4.58 14.21
C LYS A 77 3.81 -4.27 14.68
N ASN A 78 4.82 -4.82 14.00
CA ASN A 78 6.23 -4.66 14.36
C ASN A 78 7.05 -4.27 13.14
N VAL A 79 8.03 -3.37 13.32
CA VAL A 79 8.97 -2.98 12.28
C VAL A 79 10.39 -2.93 12.82
N VAL A 80 11.34 -3.46 12.07
CA VAL A 80 12.77 -3.18 12.26
C VAL A 80 13.22 -2.23 11.17
N VAL A 81 13.86 -1.14 11.56
CA VAL A 81 14.39 -0.15 10.64
C VAL A 81 15.91 -0.21 10.67
N ASN A 82 16.53 -0.65 9.58
CA ASN A 82 17.98 -0.72 9.49
C ASN A 82 18.60 0.58 8.95
N GLY A 83 19.87 0.79 9.30
CA GLY A 83 20.68 1.89 8.74
C GLY A 83 21.06 1.64 7.28
N ILE A 84 21.72 2.64 6.68
CA ILE A 84 22.22 2.57 5.30
C ILE A 84 23.65 2.05 5.31
N VAL A 85 23.93 1.04 4.48
CA VAL A 85 25.31 0.58 4.24
C VAL A 85 26.03 1.65 3.42
N LEU A 86 27.21 2.06 3.90
CA LEU A 86 28.05 3.07 3.25
C LEU A 86 29.23 2.40 2.54
N ALA A 87 29.75 3.07 1.51
CA ALA A 87 31.03 2.70 0.91
C ALA A 87 32.19 3.06 1.86
N GLU A 88 33.32 2.40 1.68
CA GLU A 88 34.61 2.87 2.22
C GLU A 88 35.05 4.11 1.41
N ASP A 89 35.64 5.10 2.08
CA ASP A 89 36.07 6.39 1.49
C ASP A 89 37.07 6.21 0.34
#